data_AF-A0A820IRN0-F1
#
_entry.id   AF-A0A820IRN0-F1
#
_cell.length_a   1.000
_cell.length_b   1.000
_cell.length_c   1.000
_cell.angle_alpha   90.00
_cell.angle_beta   90.00
_cell.angle_gamma   90.00
#
_symmetry.space_group_name_H-M   'P 1'
#
loop_
_entity.id
_entity.type
_entity.pdbx_description
1 polymer ?
#
loop_
_entity_poly.entity_id
_entity_poly.type
_entity_poly.pdbx_seq_one_letter_code
_entity_poly.pdbx_strand_id
1 'polypeptide(L)'
;MFAILIRIAHSSSSSVLQRQALLILRNLAFSSTHKARIVSESKYVPTIMSHVVSKTSDTAYIGLTALWALIVDAQKGKVAVRSSNVLPALFDVKTQQRNKENLLCYHAVSNVIQLLTED
;
A
#
# COMPACT_ATOMS: atom_id res chain seq x y z
N MET A 1 17.19 -5.65 -5.84
CA MET A 1 16.30 -6.52 -5.02
C MET A 1 14.85 -6.00 -5.03
N PHE A 2 14.59 -4.75 -4.61
CA PHE A 2 13.23 -4.16 -4.59
C PHE A 2 12.50 -4.19 -5.94
N ALA A 3 13.18 -3.80 -7.02
CA ALA A 3 12.59 -3.83 -8.37
C ALA A 3 12.07 -5.21 -8.81
N ILE A 4 12.72 -6.31 -8.38
CA ILE A 4 12.27 -7.67 -8.70
C ILE A 4 10.98 -7.99 -7.95
N LEU A 5 10.91 -7.66 -6.66
CA LEU A 5 9.71 -7.86 -5.85
C LEU A 5 8.54 -7.02 -6.36
N ILE A 6 8.77 -5.76 -6.73
CA ILE A 6 7.76 -4.88 -7.33
C ILE A 6 7.24 -5.50 -8.64
N ARG A 7 8.14 -6.01 -9.49
CA ARG A 7 7.74 -6.69 -10.73
C ARG A 7 6.92 -7.94 -10.47
N ILE A 8 7.34 -8.81 -9.54
CA ILE A 8 6.59 -10.02 -9.18
C ILE A 8 5.20 -9.65 -8.64
N ALA A 9 5.12 -8.65 -7.75
CA ALA A 9 3.86 -8.18 -7.20
C ALA A 9 2.92 -7.66 -8.30
N HIS A 10 3.43 -6.99 -9.33
CA HIS A 10 2.59 -6.41 -10.39
C HIS A 10 2.22 -7.40 -11.50
N SER A 11 3.18 -8.19 -12.00
CA SER A 11 3.06 -8.91 -13.28
C SER A 11 3.09 -10.44 -13.18
N SER A 12 3.18 -11.02 -11.98
CA SER A 12 3.14 -12.49 -11.82
C SER A 12 1.75 -13.03 -12.16
N SER A 13 1.67 -14.11 -12.95
CA SER A 13 0.42 -14.84 -13.20
C SER A 13 -0.06 -15.65 -11.98
N SER A 14 0.85 -15.98 -11.05
CA SER A 14 0.54 -16.66 -9.79
C SER A 14 0.11 -15.65 -8.72
N SER A 15 -1.14 -15.77 -8.27
CA SER A 15 -1.70 -14.98 -7.17
C SER A 15 -0.96 -15.21 -5.84
N VAL A 16 -0.44 -16.42 -5.62
CA VAL A 16 0.38 -16.76 -4.44
C VAL A 16 1.68 -15.97 -4.45
N LEU A 17 2.39 -15.93 -5.59
CA LEU A 17 3.64 -15.18 -5.70
C LEU A 17 3.42 -13.67 -5.60
N GLN A 18 2.33 -13.15 -6.19
CA GLN A 18 1.95 -11.75 -6.03
C GLN A 18 1.73 -11.41 -4.55
N ARG A 19 0.95 -12.25 -3.83
CA ARG A 19 0.66 -12.06 -2.41
C ARG A 19 1.92 -12.12 -1.54
N GLN A 20 2.80 -13.09 -1.79
CA GLN A 20 4.06 -13.21 -1.05
C GLN A 20 4.97 -12.00 -1.31
N ALA A 21 5.09 -11.55 -2.56
CA ALA A 21 5.86 -10.35 -2.89
C ALA A 21 5.31 -9.11 -2.18
N LEU A 22 3.98 -8.94 -2.11
CA LEU A 22 3.34 -7.86 -1.35
C LEU A 22 3.65 -7.91 0.14
N LEU A 23 3.59 -9.09 0.76
CA LEU A 23 3.93 -9.26 2.18
C LEU A 23 5.39 -8.91 2.46
N ILE A 24 6.31 -9.32 1.58
CA ILE A 24 7.73 -8.97 1.71
C ILE A 24 7.91 -7.46 1.57
N LEU A 25 7.30 -6.84 0.56
CA LEU A 25 7.35 -5.38 0.35
C LEU A 25 6.79 -4.61 1.56
N ARG A 26 5.66 -5.06 2.11
CA ARG A 26 5.06 -4.52 3.33
C ARG A 26 6.01 -4.60 4.53
N ASN A 27 6.66 -5.75 4.73
CA ASN A 27 7.61 -5.92 5.83
C ASN A 27 8.86 -5.05 5.66
N LEU A 28 9.36 -4.92 4.44
CA LEU A 28 10.48 -4.04 4.15
C LEU A 28 10.11 -2.57 4.35
N ALA A 29 8.88 -2.16 4.04
CA ALA A 29 8.41 -0.81 4.32
C ALA A 29 8.32 -0.52 5.82
N PHE A 30 8.06 -1.53 6.66
CA PHE A 30 8.06 -1.39 8.12
C PHE A 30 9.47 -1.20 8.70
N SER A 31 10.48 -1.79 8.07
CA SER A 31 11.88 -1.71 8.49
C SER A 31 12.48 -0.33 8.21
N SER A 32 12.93 0.39 9.25
CA SER A 32 13.57 1.71 9.13
C SER A 32 14.78 1.71 8.18
N THR A 33 15.56 0.64 8.18
CA THR A 33 16.74 0.44 7.31
C THR A 33 16.39 0.41 5.82
N HIS A 34 15.25 -0.19 5.46
CA HIS A 34 14.85 -0.39 4.07
C HIS A 34 13.85 0.65 3.57
N LYS A 35 13.10 1.28 4.49
CA LYS A 35 12.05 2.26 4.20
C LYS A 35 12.53 3.37 3.28
N ALA A 36 13.68 3.99 3.55
CA ALA A 36 14.21 5.08 2.73
C ALA A 36 14.45 4.69 1.27
N ARG A 37 14.94 3.46 1.03
CA ARG A 37 15.20 2.95 -0.33
C ARG A 37 13.89 2.57 -1.04
N ILE A 38 12.91 2.04 -0.33
CA ILE A 38 11.57 1.78 -0.90
C ILE A 38 10.90 3.07 -1.34
N VAL A 39 10.97 4.13 -0.54
CA VAL A 39 10.37 5.44 -0.88
C VAL A 39 10.93 5.98 -2.20
N SER A 40 12.21 5.72 -2.51
CA SER A 40 12.81 6.14 -3.78
C SER A 40 12.41 5.28 -5.00
N GLU A 41 11.79 4.12 -4.81
CA GLU A 41 11.33 3.26 -5.90
C GLU A 41 10.02 3.80 -6.49
N SER A 42 10.09 4.53 -7.59
CA SER A 42 8.95 5.22 -8.22
C SER A 42 7.75 4.31 -8.55
N LYS A 43 8.00 3.01 -8.78
CA LYS A 43 6.96 2.01 -9.08
C LYS A 43 6.32 1.39 -7.85
N TYR A 44 6.86 1.60 -6.65
CA TYR A 44 6.35 0.99 -5.43
C TYR A 44 4.92 1.43 -5.13
N VAL A 45 4.68 2.74 -4.98
CA VAL A 45 3.34 3.27 -4.64
C VAL A 45 2.30 2.90 -5.71
N PRO A 46 2.55 3.08 -7.02
CA PRO A 46 1.61 2.63 -8.05
C PRO A 46 1.30 1.13 -8.00
N THR A 47 2.31 0.30 -7.74
CA THR A 47 2.13 -1.16 -7.64
C THR A 47 1.26 -1.51 -6.45
N ILE A 48 1.53 -0.94 -5.27
CA ILE A 48 0.70 -1.17 -4.09
C ILE A 48 -0.74 -0.68 -4.32
N MET A 49 -0.92 0.51 -4.90
CA MET A 49 -2.26 1.05 -5.20
C MET A 49 -3.05 0.17 -6.17
N SER A 50 -2.39 -0.46 -7.14
CA SER A 50 -3.07 -1.39 -8.05
C SER A 50 -3.71 -2.56 -7.29
N HIS A 51 -3.09 -3.04 -6.21
CA HIS A 51 -3.65 -4.10 -5.36
C HIS A 51 -4.72 -3.61 -4.40
N VAL A 52 -4.60 -2.37 -3.91
CA VAL A 52 -5.61 -1.72 -3.05
C VAL A 52 -6.93 -1.53 -3.81
N VAL A 53 -6.86 -1.15 -5.09
CA VAL A 53 -8.05 -0.86 -5.91
C VAL A 53 -8.66 -2.12 -6.55
N SER A 54 -7.84 -3.08 -7.01
CA SER A 54 -8.32 -4.12 -7.93
C SER A 54 -8.61 -5.50 -7.34
N LYS A 55 -8.37 -5.74 -6.04
CA LYS A 55 -8.32 -7.12 -5.50
C LYS A 55 -9.21 -7.35 -4.27
N THR A 56 -9.34 -8.62 -3.90
CA THR A 56 -10.09 -9.12 -2.73
C THR A 56 -9.63 -8.41 -1.44
N SER A 57 -10.46 -8.44 -0.39
CA SER A 57 -10.18 -7.70 0.84
C SER A 57 -8.82 -8.04 1.45
N ASP A 58 -8.34 -9.29 1.35
CA ASP A 58 -7.04 -9.69 1.92
C ASP A 58 -5.85 -8.95 1.26
N THR A 59 -5.75 -8.98 -0.07
CA THR A 59 -4.67 -8.29 -0.80
C THR A 59 -4.77 -6.77 -0.72
N ALA A 60 -6.00 -6.23 -0.70
CA ALA A 60 -6.23 -4.81 -0.50
C ALA A 60 -5.75 -4.38 0.90
N TYR A 61 -6.05 -5.18 1.93
CA TYR A 61 -5.58 -4.97 3.29
C TYR A 61 -4.04 -5.00 3.38
N ILE A 62 -3.39 -5.96 2.75
CA ILE A 62 -1.91 -6.01 2.70
C ILE A 62 -1.36 -4.74 2.05
N GLY A 63 -1.94 -4.29 0.93
CA GLY A 63 -1.55 -3.06 0.26
C GLY A 63 -1.73 -1.82 1.14
N LEU A 64 -2.86 -1.70 1.84
CA LEU A 64 -3.13 -0.60 2.76
C LEU A 64 -2.14 -0.58 3.93
N THR A 65 -1.84 -1.74 4.53
CA THR A 65 -0.84 -1.81 5.61
C THR A 65 0.59 -1.54 5.12
N ALA A 66 0.90 -1.84 3.85
CA ALA A 66 2.16 -1.48 3.22
C ALA A 66 2.29 0.04 3.00
N LEU A 67 1.20 0.73 2.61
CA LEU A 67 1.15 2.20 2.54
C LEU A 67 1.28 2.81 3.93
N TRP A 68 0.51 2.31 4.90
CA TRP A 68 0.56 2.76 6.29
C TRP A 68 1.99 2.68 6.86
N ALA A 69 2.68 1.54 6.65
CA ALA A 69 4.06 1.34 7.11
C ALA A 69 5.04 2.35 6.49
N LEU A 70 4.79 2.73 5.23
CA LEU A 70 5.58 3.73 4.52
C LEU A 70 5.41 5.14 5.11
N ILE A 71 4.23 5.48 5.65
CA ILE A 71 3.87 6.86 6.02
C ILE A 71 3.90 7.15 7.52
N VAL A 72 3.68 6.16 8.40
CA VAL A 72 3.44 6.37 9.84
C VAL A 72 4.54 7.18 10.52
N ASP A 73 5.81 6.92 10.21
CA ASP A 73 6.98 7.57 10.84
C ASP A 73 8.00 8.08 9.80
N ALA A 74 7.55 8.44 8.60
CA ALA A 74 8.46 8.89 7.55
C ALA A 74 7.86 9.99 6.68
N GLN A 75 8.30 11.23 6.91
CA GLN A 75 7.86 12.38 6.13
C GLN A 75 8.13 12.21 4.63
N LYS A 76 9.28 11.63 4.26
CA LYS A 76 9.59 11.30 2.86
C LYS A 76 8.58 10.31 2.27
N GLY A 77 8.12 9.34 3.06
CA GLY A 77 7.08 8.40 2.66
C GLY A 77 5.74 9.08 2.45
N LYS A 78 5.31 9.94 3.39
CA LYS A 78 4.10 10.77 3.23
C LYS A 78 4.15 11.59 1.93
N VAL A 79 5.26 12.27 1.65
CA VAL A 79 5.45 13.06 0.42
C VAL A 79 5.36 12.19 -0.83
N ALA A 80 6.03 11.03 -0.86
CA ALA A 80 6.00 10.14 -2.03
C ALA A 80 4.59 9.61 -2.33
N VAL A 81 3.83 9.26 -1.29
CA VAL A 81 2.45 8.79 -1.44
C VAL A 81 1.53 9.93 -1.90
N ARG A 82 1.63 11.11 -1.30
CA ARG A 82 0.86 12.31 -1.72
C ARG A 82 1.15 12.70 -3.18
N SER A 83 2.43 12.68 -3.57
CA SER A 83 2.88 13.00 -4.94
C SER A 83 2.34 12.02 -6.00
N SER A 84 1.89 10.83 -5.57
CA SER A 84 1.29 9.83 -6.46
C SER A 84 -0.23 10.01 -6.65
N ASN A 85 -0.83 11.10 -6.13
CA ASN A 85 -2.25 11.44 -6.25
C ASN A 85 -3.21 10.29 -5.86
N VAL A 86 -2.91 9.57 -4.77
CA VAL A 86 -3.64 8.36 -4.39
C VAL A 86 -4.94 8.62 -3.61
N LEU A 87 -5.13 9.83 -3.07
CA LEU A 87 -6.22 10.15 -2.16
C LEU A 87 -7.62 9.87 -2.74
N PRO A 88 -7.96 10.28 -3.99
CA PRO A 88 -9.28 9.98 -4.57
C PRO A 88 -9.59 8.48 -4.59
N ALA A 89 -8.63 7.67 -5.04
CA ALA A 89 -8.78 6.22 -5.09
C ALA A 89 -8.94 5.59 -3.68
N LEU A 90 -8.28 6.15 -2.66
CA LEU A 90 -8.45 5.69 -1.28
C LEU A 90 -9.86 6.01 -0.73
N PHE A 91 -10.43 7.18 -1.06
CA PHE A 91 -11.80 7.51 -0.69
C PHE A 91 -12.82 6.59 -1.38
N ASP A 92 -12.60 6.25 -2.65
CA ASP A 92 -13.43 5.27 -3.37
C ASP A 92 -13.36 3.91 -2.70
N VAL A 93 -12.16 3.43 -2.37
CA VAL A 93 -11.96 2.17 -1.65
C VAL A 93 -12.66 2.21 -0.30
N LYS A 94 -12.52 3.30 0.48
CA LYS A 94 -13.23 3.45 1.77
C LYS A 94 -14.74 3.31 1.61
N THR A 95 -15.31 3.93 0.59
CA THR A 95 -16.74 3.84 0.29
C THR A 95 -17.16 2.41 -0.05
N GLN A 96 -16.36 1.71 -0.87
CA GLN A 96 -16.61 0.31 -1.24
C GLN A 96 -16.50 -0.67 -0.06
N GLN A 97 -15.68 -0.38 0.96
CA GLN A 97 -15.52 -1.25 2.12
C GLN A 97 -16.53 -0.97 3.25
N ARG A 98 -17.32 0.11 3.19
CA ARG A 98 -18.18 0.58 4.29
C ARG A 98 -19.22 -0.46 4.76
N ASN A 99 -19.75 -1.25 3.83
CA ASN A 99 -20.86 -2.17 4.10
C ASN A 99 -20.44 -3.65 4.12
N LYS A 100 -19.13 -3.93 4.18
CA LYS A 100 -18.65 -5.31 4.26
C LYS A 100 -18.71 -5.82 5.69
N GLU A 101 -18.99 -7.11 5.84
CA GLU A 101 -18.98 -7.81 7.15
C GLU A 101 -17.63 -7.64 7.86
N ASN A 102 -16.53 -7.63 7.10
CA ASN A 102 -15.19 -7.41 7.60
C ASN A 102 -14.73 -5.96 7.37
N LEU A 103 -14.63 -5.20 8.47
CA LEU A 103 -14.25 -3.78 8.48
C LEU A 103 -12.73 -3.54 8.54
N LEU A 104 -11.88 -4.59 8.55
CA LEU A 104 -10.42 -4.42 8.63
C LEU A 104 -9.88 -3.53 7.50
N CYS A 105 -10.34 -3.74 6.27
CA CYS A 105 -9.97 -2.89 5.14
C CYS A 105 -10.48 -1.46 5.30
N TYR A 106 -11.71 -1.30 5.80
CA TYR A 106 -12.32 0.00 6.05
C TYR A 106 -11.53 0.82 7.07
N HIS A 107 -11.09 0.20 8.17
CA HIS A 107 -10.25 0.85 9.17
C HIS A 107 -8.85 1.12 8.63
N ALA A 108 -8.24 0.18 7.91
CA ALA A 108 -6.91 0.38 7.33
C ALA A 108 -6.88 1.56 6.34
N VAL A 109 -7.87 1.66 5.45
CA VAL A 109 -7.93 2.80 4.50
C VAL A 109 -8.25 4.11 5.21
N SER A 110 -9.10 4.10 6.25
CA SER A 110 -9.37 5.30 7.04
C SER A 110 -8.11 5.82 7.73
N ASN A 111 -7.31 4.94 8.32
CA ASN A 111 -6.06 5.31 8.97
C ASN A 111 -5.03 5.86 7.98
N VAL A 112 -4.92 5.25 6.79
CA VAL A 112 -4.02 5.74 5.73
C VAL A 112 -4.44 7.13 5.26
N ILE A 113 -5.75 7.35 5.01
CA ILE A 113 -6.26 8.67 4.63
C ILE A 113 -5.93 9.70 5.70
N GLN A 114 -6.22 9.40 6.97
CA GLN A 114 -5.97 10.30 8.09
C GLN A 114 -4.49 10.72 8.15
N LEU A 115 -3.55 9.77 8.11
CA LEU A 115 -2.11 10.07 8.14
C LEU A 115 -1.63 10.87 6.92
N LEU A 116 -2.32 10.76 5.78
CA LEU A 116 -2.05 11.53 4.57
C LEU A 116 -2.72 12.90 4.57
N THR A 117 -3.65 13.19 5.47
CA THR A 117 -4.31 14.49 5.60
C THR A 117 -3.85 15.28 6.83
N GLU A 118 -3.20 14.63 7.79
CA GLU A 118 -2.55 15.31 8.92
C GLU A 118 -1.30 16.07 8.46
N ASP A 119 -1.16 17.32 8.90
CA ASP A 119 -0.04 18.23 8.62
C ASP A 119 1.26 17.79 9.33
#